data_AF-A0A835EC10-F1
#
_entry.id   AF-A0A835EC10-F1
#
_cell.length_a   1.000
_cell.length_b   1.000
_cell.length_c   1.000
_cell.angle_alpha   90.00
_cell.angle_beta   90.00
_cell.angle_gamma   90.00
#
_symmetry.space_group_name_H-M   'P 1'
#
loop_
_entity.id
_entity.type
_entity.pdbx_description
1 polymer ?
#
loop_
_entity_poly.entity_id
_entity_poly.type
_entity_poly.pdbx_seq_one_letter_code
_entity_poly.pdbx_strand_id
1 'polypeptide(L)'
;MCPLQYCFHCYIKWLQSDTSIYLNSWRDIYASLFLVKCDAILNRANHWQGEKQTKMTKFCSGICLFFVLICVIWAPMLIYSSGNPTNIANPIIDVSIKIDIKALGGRLTLFKTTACEKIPWKYLKAYNDVDPLGYLGTYNVDDIQLICCQPDASTMWLIPPPVQSRFIQSLEREIPFEKMELILNWDFLRARPKGKELVRYESPIEHCPSVDDVKRVLNGTTNSFNIIDAYPKYFRVTGSGEVRRLEAAIDSCSDLRMRIPYENLPSCDRLLDICEGIYAARAEGELEVEEVLYWTLVNIYRSPHMLLEYTKPD
;
A
#
# COMPACT_ATOMS: atom_id res chain seq x y z
N MET A 1 30.54 9.38 -30.92
CA MET A 1 31.97 9.15 -31.23
C MET A 1 32.27 7.71 -30.86
N CYS A 2 32.52 6.83 -31.84
CA CYS A 2 32.53 5.38 -31.63
C CYS A 2 33.64 4.96 -30.64
N PRO A 3 33.30 4.42 -29.46
CA PRO A 3 34.27 4.09 -28.42
C PRO A 3 35.30 3.04 -28.85
N LEU A 4 34.92 2.16 -29.79
CA LEU A 4 35.77 1.05 -30.23
C LEU A 4 37.04 1.50 -31.00
N GLN A 5 36.91 2.47 -31.91
CA GLN A 5 38.02 2.91 -32.75
C GLN A 5 39.06 3.74 -31.98
N TYR A 6 38.59 4.47 -30.96
CA TYR A 6 39.45 5.19 -30.03
C TYR A 6 40.33 4.24 -29.21
N CYS A 7 39.75 3.15 -28.70
CA CYS A 7 40.47 2.14 -27.92
C CYS A 7 41.60 1.48 -28.72
N PHE A 8 41.35 1.10 -29.98
CA PHE A 8 42.38 0.48 -30.83
C PHE A 8 43.56 1.43 -31.13
N HIS A 9 43.28 2.71 -31.41
CA HIS A 9 44.33 3.68 -31.68
C HIS A 9 45.21 3.96 -30.44
N CYS A 10 44.62 4.00 -29.24
CA CYS A 10 45.36 4.15 -27.99
C CYS A 10 46.26 2.94 -27.71
N TYR A 11 45.76 1.73 -27.96
CA TYR A 11 46.52 0.49 -27.78
C TYR A 11 47.74 0.42 -28.70
N ILE A 12 47.57 0.75 -29.98
CA ILE A 12 48.67 0.75 -30.96
C ILE A 12 49.75 1.78 -30.57
N LYS A 13 49.35 2.99 -30.16
CA LYS A 13 50.31 4.03 -29.71
C LYS A 13 51.06 3.65 -28.44
N TRP A 14 50.40 2.93 -27.52
CA TRP A 14 51.05 2.40 -26.32
C TRP A 14 52.07 1.33 -26.66
N LEU A 15 51.74 0.38 -27.55
CA LEU A 15 52.67 -0.65 -28.01
C LEU A 15 53.91 -0.09 -28.72
N GLN A 16 53.77 1.06 -29.37
CA GLN A 16 54.87 1.71 -30.11
C GLN A 16 55.76 2.60 -29.22
N SER A 17 55.40 2.83 -27.96
CA SER A 17 56.13 3.73 -27.06
C SER A 17 56.81 2.95 -25.94
N ASP A 18 58.11 3.17 -25.73
CA ASP A 18 58.85 2.57 -24.61
C ASP A 18 58.44 3.25 -23.29
N THR A 19 57.39 2.75 -22.64
CA THR A 19 56.86 3.32 -21.38
C THR A 19 56.69 2.26 -20.31
N SER A 20 56.93 2.62 -19.05
CA SER A 20 56.68 1.77 -17.88
C SER A 20 55.25 1.86 -17.34
N ILE A 21 54.37 2.61 -18.02
CA ILE A 21 53.03 2.95 -17.55
C ILE A 21 52.03 1.90 -18.04
N TYR A 22 51.14 1.45 -17.15
CA TYR A 22 50.05 0.54 -17.50
C TYR A 22 49.09 1.16 -18.53
N LEU A 23 48.58 0.33 -19.44
CA LEU A 23 47.72 0.74 -20.57
C LEU A 23 46.50 1.58 -20.14
N ASN A 24 45.86 1.25 -19.01
CA ASN A 24 44.69 2.00 -18.52
C ASN A 24 45.08 3.43 -18.10
N SER A 25 46.19 3.59 -17.38
CA SER A 25 46.71 4.90 -16.99
C SER A 25 47.15 5.72 -18.20
N TRP A 26 47.77 5.08 -19.21
CA TRP A 26 48.11 5.74 -20.47
C TRP A 26 46.88 6.21 -21.25
N ARG A 27 45.82 5.39 -21.30
CA ARG A 27 44.55 5.73 -21.98
C ARG A 27 43.89 6.96 -21.37
N ASP A 28 43.84 7.06 -20.05
CA ASP A 28 43.17 8.18 -19.37
C ASP A 28 43.98 9.49 -19.50
N ILE A 29 45.32 9.39 -19.45
CA ILE A 29 46.22 10.52 -19.75
C ILE A 29 46.05 10.97 -21.20
N TYR A 30 46.04 10.04 -22.16
CA TYR A 30 45.85 10.39 -23.57
C TYR A 30 44.45 10.97 -23.84
N ALA A 31 43.41 10.45 -23.18
CA ALA A 31 42.04 10.96 -23.30
C ALA A 31 41.92 12.41 -22.81
N SER A 32 42.48 12.69 -21.64
CA SER A 32 42.49 14.05 -21.08
C SER A 32 43.31 15.02 -21.93
N LEU A 33 44.51 14.63 -22.38
CA LEU A 33 45.31 15.41 -23.32
C LEU A 33 44.60 15.65 -24.66
N PHE A 34 43.91 14.65 -25.18
CA PHE A 34 43.15 14.76 -26.42
C PHE A 34 41.98 15.72 -26.28
N LEU A 35 41.23 15.66 -25.17
CA LEU A 35 40.15 16.62 -24.87
C LEU A 35 40.68 18.04 -24.74
N VAL A 36 41.79 18.24 -24.03
CA VAL A 36 42.44 19.57 -23.90
C VAL A 36 42.93 20.07 -25.25
N LYS A 37 43.48 19.21 -26.10
CA LYS A 37 43.90 19.57 -27.45
C LYS A 37 42.70 19.97 -28.33
N CYS A 38 41.62 19.21 -28.27
CA CYS A 38 40.39 19.53 -28.98
C CYS A 38 39.79 20.86 -28.50
N ASP A 39 39.73 21.10 -27.19
CA ASP A 39 39.29 22.36 -26.60
C ASP A 39 40.21 23.54 -27.01
N ALA A 40 41.52 23.32 -27.01
CA ALA A 40 42.51 24.29 -27.47
C ALA A 40 42.29 24.68 -28.94
N ILE A 41 41.96 23.73 -29.81
CA ILE A 41 41.74 23.95 -31.24
C ILE A 41 40.36 24.54 -31.53
N LEU A 42 39.30 24.03 -30.91
CA LEU A 42 37.92 24.46 -31.19
C LEU A 42 37.51 25.74 -30.44
N ASN A 43 37.80 25.80 -29.14
CA ASN A 43 37.28 26.87 -28.28
C ASN A 43 38.32 27.95 -27.99
N ARG A 44 39.60 27.59 -27.89
CA ARG A 44 40.70 28.48 -27.46
C ARG A 44 41.50 29.07 -28.63
N ALA A 45 41.44 28.51 -29.83
CA ALA A 45 42.19 29.01 -30.99
C ALA A 45 41.71 30.40 -31.46
N ASN A 46 40.43 30.69 -31.25
CA ASN A 46 39.78 31.94 -31.67
C ASN A 46 39.50 32.91 -30.51
N HIS A 47 39.96 32.61 -29.28
CA HIS A 47 39.62 33.40 -28.09
C HIS A 47 40.86 33.60 -27.21
N TRP A 48 41.21 34.85 -26.88
CA TRP A 48 42.38 35.13 -26.05
C TRP A 48 42.10 34.92 -24.56
N GLN A 49 43.14 34.60 -23.79
CA GLN A 49 43.02 34.43 -22.35
C GLN A 49 42.69 35.79 -21.71
N GLY A 50 41.53 35.90 -21.05
CA GLY A 50 41.03 37.14 -20.46
C GLY A 50 39.95 37.88 -21.27
N GLU A 51 39.62 37.41 -22.47
CA GLU A 51 38.56 38.01 -23.30
C GLU A 51 37.15 37.68 -22.77
N LYS A 52 36.21 38.63 -22.94
CA LYS A 52 34.86 38.49 -22.42
C LYS A 52 34.04 37.55 -23.29
N GLN A 53 33.66 36.41 -22.72
CA GLN A 53 32.70 35.47 -23.30
C GLN A 53 31.41 36.17 -23.76
N THR A 54 30.94 35.83 -24.96
CA THR A 54 29.79 36.49 -25.59
C THR A 54 28.52 36.30 -24.76
N LYS A 55 27.69 37.35 -24.69
CA LYS A 55 26.43 37.30 -23.93
C LYS A 55 25.50 36.21 -24.45
N MET A 56 25.52 35.95 -25.75
CA MET A 56 24.68 34.93 -26.42
C MET A 56 25.05 33.50 -26.00
N THR A 57 26.34 33.16 -25.94
CA THR A 57 26.75 31.81 -25.52
C THR A 57 26.37 31.53 -24.07
N LYS A 58 26.55 32.52 -23.18
CA LYS A 58 26.13 32.41 -21.77
C LYS A 58 24.62 32.22 -21.63
N PHE A 59 23.85 32.99 -22.40
CA PHE A 59 22.39 32.93 -22.38
C PHE A 59 21.88 31.60 -22.94
N CYS A 60 22.36 31.17 -24.12
CA CYS A 60 21.97 29.88 -24.70
C CYS A 60 22.38 28.68 -23.85
N SER A 61 23.60 28.66 -23.33
CA SER A 61 24.06 27.55 -22.47
C SER A 61 23.30 27.50 -21.15
N GLY A 62 23.04 28.66 -20.52
CA GLY A 62 22.29 28.75 -19.28
C GLY A 62 20.81 28.37 -19.46
N ILE A 63 20.17 28.85 -20.53
CA ILE A 63 18.78 28.53 -20.84
C ILE A 63 18.61 27.06 -21.22
N CYS A 64 19.55 26.49 -21.98
CA CYS A 64 19.52 25.08 -22.30
C CYS A 64 19.57 24.23 -21.02
N LEU A 65 20.49 24.55 -20.10
CA LEU A 65 20.59 23.85 -18.81
C LEU A 65 19.31 24.02 -17.97
N PHE A 66 18.75 25.23 -17.94
CA PHE A 66 17.50 25.53 -17.23
C PHE A 66 16.31 24.71 -17.74
N PHE A 67 16.11 24.63 -19.06
CA PHE A 67 15.03 23.82 -19.64
C PHE A 67 15.25 22.33 -19.43
N VAL A 68 16.48 21.84 -19.53
CA VAL A 68 16.80 20.44 -19.21
C VAL A 68 16.41 20.13 -17.76
N LEU A 69 16.73 21.02 -16.82
CA LEU A 69 16.40 20.85 -15.41
C LEU A 69 14.87 20.88 -15.18
N ILE A 70 14.14 21.78 -15.85
CA ILE A 70 12.67 21.78 -15.83
C ILE A 70 12.12 20.45 -16.36
N CYS A 71 12.62 19.94 -17.48
CA CYS A 71 12.17 18.67 -18.04
C CYS A 71 12.42 17.51 -17.09
N VAL A 72 13.58 17.47 -16.41
CA VAL A 72 13.89 16.41 -15.43
C VAL A 72 12.95 16.45 -14.22
N ILE A 73 12.51 17.63 -13.79
CA ILE A 73 11.57 17.77 -12.66
C ILE A 73 10.12 17.51 -13.09
N TRP A 74 9.70 18.03 -14.24
CA TRP A 74 8.29 18.01 -14.67
C TRP A 74 7.90 16.73 -15.42
N ALA A 75 8.81 16.11 -16.17
CA ALA A 75 8.50 14.89 -16.92
C ALA A 75 8.06 13.73 -16.01
N PRO A 76 8.69 13.46 -14.85
CA PRO A 76 8.21 12.45 -13.91
C PRO A 76 6.79 12.74 -13.41
N MET A 77 6.46 14.01 -13.12
CA MET A 77 5.11 14.38 -12.68
C MET A 77 4.06 14.18 -13.77
N LEU A 78 4.36 14.52 -15.02
CA LEU A 78 3.44 14.34 -16.15
C LEU A 78 3.20 12.88 -16.49
N ILE A 79 4.24 12.04 -16.39
CA ILE A 79 4.10 10.58 -16.59
C ILE A 79 3.21 9.97 -15.51
N TYR A 80 3.37 10.41 -14.24
CA TYR A 80 2.53 9.93 -13.15
C TYR A 80 1.07 10.44 -13.26
N SER A 81 0.86 11.67 -13.75
CA SER A 81 -0.47 12.25 -13.91
C SER A 81 -1.26 11.67 -15.09
N SER A 82 -0.60 11.40 -16.23
CA SER A 82 -1.27 10.94 -17.45
C SER A 82 -1.55 9.43 -17.49
N GLY A 83 -0.90 8.66 -16.63
CA GLY A 83 -0.92 7.19 -16.67
C GLY A 83 -1.83 6.50 -15.67
N ASN A 84 -2.64 7.21 -14.88
CA ASN A 84 -3.38 6.56 -13.79
C ASN A 84 -4.68 5.87 -14.28
N PRO A 85 -4.73 4.53 -14.39
CA PRO A 85 -5.91 3.82 -14.86
C PRO A 85 -7.00 3.69 -13.77
N THR A 86 -6.83 4.32 -12.61
CA THR A 86 -7.70 4.14 -11.44
C THR A 86 -9.00 4.93 -11.48
N ASN A 87 -9.21 5.84 -12.43
CA ASN A 87 -10.44 6.64 -12.51
C ASN A 87 -11.42 6.12 -13.57
N ILE A 88 -11.51 4.80 -13.69
CA ILE A 88 -12.54 4.14 -14.50
C ILE A 88 -13.30 3.22 -13.56
N ALA A 89 -14.63 3.39 -13.51
CA ALA A 89 -15.50 2.54 -12.73
C ALA A 89 -15.30 1.06 -13.09
N ASN A 90 -15.21 0.21 -12.08
CA ASN A 90 -14.95 -1.21 -12.22
C ASN A 90 -15.98 -2.01 -11.42
N PRO A 91 -17.23 -2.11 -11.94
CA PRO A 91 -18.31 -2.81 -11.25
C PRO A 91 -18.03 -4.31 -11.13
N ILE A 92 -18.73 -4.95 -10.20
CA ILE A 92 -18.59 -6.38 -9.94
C ILE A 92 -19.45 -7.13 -10.96
N ILE A 93 -18.83 -8.11 -11.62
CA ILE A 93 -19.48 -8.95 -12.64
C ILE A 93 -20.25 -10.07 -11.95
N ASP A 94 -19.63 -10.70 -10.96
CA ASP A 94 -20.22 -11.85 -10.28
C ASP A 94 -19.84 -11.91 -8.80
N VAL A 95 -20.72 -12.52 -8.01
CA VAL A 95 -20.58 -12.62 -6.55
C VAL A 95 -20.95 -14.02 -6.12
N SER A 96 -20.10 -14.63 -5.30
CA SER A 96 -20.44 -15.88 -4.60
C SER A 96 -20.28 -15.70 -3.11
N ILE A 97 -21.31 -16.10 -2.37
CA ILE A 97 -21.29 -16.14 -0.90
C ILE A 97 -21.22 -17.60 -0.49
N LYS A 98 -20.35 -17.90 0.47
CA LYS A 98 -20.20 -19.24 1.08
C LYS A 98 -20.15 -19.13 2.58
N ILE A 99 -20.86 -20.00 3.28
CA ILE A 99 -20.77 -20.16 4.73
C ILE A 99 -20.18 -21.52 5.00
N ASP A 100 -19.00 -21.52 5.64
CA ASP A 100 -18.27 -22.72 5.95
C ASP A 100 -18.22 -22.92 7.47
N ILE A 101 -18.33 -24.17 7.89
CA ILE A 101 -18.13 -24.59 9.27
C ILE A 101 -16.80 -25.32 9.38
N LYS A 102 -15.97 -24.88 10.31
CA LYS A 102 -14.67 -25.47 10.60
C LYS A 102 -14.71 -26.03 12.01
N ALA A 103 -14.33 -27.29 12.15
CA ALA A 103 -14.19 -28.00 13.40
C ALA A 103 -12.94 -28.89 13.35
N LEU A 104 -12.64 -29.59 14.45
CA LEU A 104 -11.55 -30.59 14.51
C LEU A 104 -11.63 -31.64 13.38
N GLY A 105 -12.84 -31.98 12.93
CA GLY A 105 -13.06 -32.94 11.85
C GLY A 105 -12.84 -32.40 10.43
N GLY A 106 -12.50 -31.12 10.27
CA GLY A 106 -12.27 -30.46 8.98
C GLY A 106 -13.22 -29.30 8.71
N ARG A 107 -13.26 -28.86 7.44
CA ARG A 107 -14.10 -27.75 6.96
C ARG A 107 -15.20 -28.29 6.04
N LEU A 108 -16.45 -27.91 6.30
CA LEU A 108 -17.60 -28.21 5.45
C LEU A 108 -18.28 -26.92 4.99
N THR A 109 -18.75 -26.89 3.75
CA THR A 109 -19.53 -25.77 3.23
C THR A 109 -21.01 -26.00 3.49
N LEU A 110 -21.64 -25.17 4.31
CA LEU A 110 -23.07 -25.29 4.67
C LEU A 110 -23.97 -24.63 3.63
N PHE A 111 -23.56 -23.46 3.14
CA PHE A 111 -24.35 -22.66 2.22
C PHE A 111 -23.45 -22.11 1.13
N LYS A 112 -23.94 -22.13 -0.12
CA LYS A 112 -23.30 -21.43 -1.23
C LYS A 112 -24.34 -20.92 -2.21
N THR A 113 -24.30 -19.62 -2.47
CA THR A 113 -25.09 -18.98 -3.51
C THR A 113 -24.21 -18.22 -4.48
N THR A 114 -24.51 -18.35 -5.77
CA THR A 114 -23.97 -17.54 -6.87
C THR A 114 -25.08 -16.75 -7.58
N ALA A 115 -26.34 -16.96 -7.17
CA ALA A 115 -27.50 -16.30 -7.76
C ALA A 115 -27.68 -14.93 -7.10
N CYS A 116 -26.91 -13.94 -7.57
CA CYS A 116 -26.95 -12.57 -7.05
C CYS A 116 -27.27 -11.56 -8.16
N GLU A 117 -28.32 -10.78 -7.93
CA GLU A 117 -28.69 -9.63 -8.75
C GLU A 117 -27.81 -8.43 -8.38
N LYS A 118 -27.31 -7.72 -9.39
CA LYS A 118 -26.43 -6.56 -9.25
C LYS A 118 -27.19 -5.34 -9.77
N ILE A 119 -27.58 -4.46 -8.85
CA ILE A 119 -28.39 -3.27 -9.14
C ILE A 119 -27.48 -2.04 -9.07
N PRO A 120 -27.30 -1.30 -10.19
CA PRO A 120 -26.52 -0.07 -10.18
C PRO A 120 -27.18 1.00 -9.30
N TRP A 121 -26.36 1.80 -8.61
CA TRP A 121 -26.85 2.81 -7.68
C TRP A 121 -27.78 3.85 -8.31
N LYS A 122 -27.56 4.18 -9.59
CA LYS A 122 -28.37 5.13 -10.37
C LYS A 122 -29.88 4.81 -10.39
N TYR A 123 -30.26 3.53 -10.28
CA TYR A 123 -31.65 3.09 -10.36
C TYR A 123 -32.32 2.90 -8.99
N LEU A 124 -31.57 3.07 -7.89
CA LEU A 124 -32.10 2.91 -6.53
C LEU A 124 -32.87 4.16 -6.10
N LYS A 125 -34.18 4.00 -5.92
CA LYS A 125 -35.08 5.05 -5.41
C LYS A 125 -35.10 5.17 -3.88
N ALA A 126 -34.53 4.19 -3.16
CA ALA A 126 -34.59 4.06 -1.71
C ALA A 126 -33.23 4.34 -1.03
N TYR A 127 -32.61 5.49 -1.33
CA TYR A 127 -31.28 5.86 -0.82
C TYR A 127 -31.20 5.83 0.72
N ASN A 128 -32.22 6.38 1.41
CA ASN A 128 -32.22 6.55 2.87
C ASN A 128 -32.36 5.24 3.67
N ASP A 129 -32.88 4.16 3.06
CA ASP A 129 -33.03 2.85 3.71
C ASP A 129 -31.75 2.01 3.60
N VAL A 130 -31.06 2.15 2.46
CA VAL A 130 -29.84 1.41 2.20
C VAL A 130 -28.66 1.98 2.97
N ASP A 131 -28.53 3.32 3.08
CA ASP A 131 -27.43 3.99 3.77
C ASP A 131 -27.93 5.12 4.70
N PRO A 132 -28.46 4.79 5.89
CA PRO A 132 -28.99 5.79 6.83
C PRO A 132 -27.90 6.68 7.45
N LEU A 133 -26.64 6.22 7.46
CA LEU A 133 -25.50 6.90 8.10
C LEU A 133 -24.63 7.66 7.08
N GLY A 134 -24.93 7.58 5.78
CA GLY A 134 -24.27 8.35 4.74
C GLY A 134 -22.85 7.89 4.40
N TYR A 135 -22.51 6.62 4.62
CA TYR A 135 -21.18 6.06 4.32
C TYR A 135 -20.81 6.14 2.84
N LEU A 136 -21.80 6.05 1.95
CA LEU A 136 -21.60 5.96 0.51
C LEU A 136 -21.48 7.34 -0.16
N GLY A 137 -21.79 8.44 0.55
CA GLY A 137 -21.80 9.80 0.00
C GLY A 137 -20.44 10.32 -0.49
N THR A 138 -19.33 9.69 -0.07
CA THR A 138 -17.97 10.04 -0.51
C THR A 138 -17.57 9.40 -1.84
N TYR A 139 -18.33 8.41 -2.31
CA TYR A 139 -18.04 7.65 -3.52
C TYR A 139 -18.86 8.16 -4.71
N ASN A 140 -18.34 7.97 -5.92
CA ASN A 140 -19.10 8.29 -7.13
C ASN A 140 -20.26 7.30 -7.31
N VAL A 141 -21.37 7.78 -7.86
CA VAL A 141 -22.58 7.00 -8.13
C VAL A 141 -22.30 5.79 -9.03
N ASP A 142 -21.38 5.93 -9.98
CA ASP A 142 -21.02 4.86 -10.91
C ASP A 142 -20.14 3.75 -10.29
N ASP A 143 -19.49 4.03 -9.15
CA ASP A 143 -18.66 3.06 -8.44
C ASP A 143 -19.46 2.22 -7.42
N ILE A 144 -20.67 2.67 -7.09
CA ILE A 144 -21.53 2.03 -6.09
C ILE A 144 -22.48 1.06 -6.79
N GLN A 145 -22.63 -0.13 -6.20
CA GLN A 145 -23.58 -1.15 -6.64
C GLN A 145 -24.19 -1.84 -5.43
N LEU A 146 -25.47 -2.18 -5.55
CA LEU A 146 -26.16 -3.02 -4.58
C LEU A 146 -26.20 -4.45 -5.10
N ILE A 147 -25.81 -5.39 -4.25
CA ILE A 147 -25.82 -6.83 -4.57
C ILE A 147 -26.90 -7.47 -3.72
N CYS A 148 -27.90 -8.06 -4.37
CA CYS A 148 -28.99 -8.80 -3.75
C CYS A 148 -28.86 -10.28 -4.11
N CYS A 149 -28.36 -11.09 -3.17
CA CYS A 149 -28.26 -12.53 -3.36
C CYS A 149 -29.56 -13.24 -2.95
N GLN A 150 -29.87 -14.33 -3.64
CA GLN A 150 -31.02 -15.15 -3.29
C GLN A 150 -30.81 -15.83 -1.92
N PRO A 151 -31.89 -15.97 -1.13
CA PRO A 151 -31.81 -16.62 0.18
C PRO A 151 -31.56 -18.13 0.07
N ASP A 152 -31.97 -18.75 -1.04
CA ASP A 152 -31.78 -20.17 -1.29
C ASP A 152 -30.37 -20.46 -1.86
N ALA A 153 -29.83 -21.63 -1.49
CA ALA A 153 -28.53 -22.06 -1.97
C ALA A 153 -28.61 -22.44 -3.46
N SER A 154 -27.65 -21.94 -4.24
CA SER A 154 -27.49 -22.32 -5.66
C SER A 154 -26.96 -23.75 -5.83
N THR A 155 -26.34 -24.32 -4.78
CA THR A 155 -25.73 -25.65 -4.83
C THR A 155 -26.39 -26.58 -3.83
N MET A 156 -26.62 -27.82 -4.25
CA MET A 156 -27.17 -28.86 -3.39
C MET A 156 -26.13 -29.31 -2.34
N TRP A 157 -26.59 -29.52 -1.11
CA TRP A 157 -25.75 -30.00 -0.01
C TRP A 157 -25.63 -31.54 -0.05
N LEU A 158 -24.70 -32.03 -0.88
CA LEU A 158 -24.44 -33.46 -1.08
C LEU A 158 -23.27 -33.92 -0.22
N ILE A 159 -23.52 -34.24 1.04
CA ILE A 159 -22.52 -34.82 1.95
C ILE A 159 -22.85 -36.30 2.19
N PRO A 160 -21.89 -37.23 1.99
CA PRO A 160 -22.11 -38.64 2.31
C PRO A 160 -22.50 -38.80 3.79
N PRO A 161 -23.52 -39.62 4.13
CA PRO A 161 -23.91 -39.89 5.51
C PRO A 161 -22.76 -40.25 6.48
N PRO A 162 -21.74 -41.06 6.09
CA PRO A 162 -20.62 -41.34 7.00
C PRO A 162 -19.73 -40.12 7.27
N VAL A 163 -19.66 -39.16 6.35
CA VAL A 163 -18.90 -37.91 6.55
C VAL A 163 -19.67 -37.00 7.52
N GLN A 164 -20.98 -36.89 7.34
CA GLN A 164 -21.85 -36.11 8.21
C GLN A 164 -21.80 -36.62 9.66
N SER A 165 -21.93 -37.93 9.89
CA SER A 165 -21.91 -38.49 11.25
C SER A 165 -20.55 -38.32 11.94
N ARG A 166 -19.45 -38.51 11.21
CA ARG A 166 -18.09 -38.23 11.72
C ARG A 166 -17.90 -36.75 12.04
N PHE A 167 -18.45 -35.86 11.23
CA PHE A 167 -18.39 -34.42 11.47
C PHE A 167 -19.17 -34.03 12.73
N ILE A 168 -20.38 -34.54 12.91
CA ILE A 168 -21.19 -34.34 14.13
C ILE A 168 -20.45 -34.85 15.37
N GLN A 169 -19.80 -36.01 15.29
CA GLN A 169 -18.97 -36.53 16.39
C GLN A 169 -17.76 -35.63 16.66
N SER A 170 -17.17 -35.02 15.63
CA SER A 170 -16.04 -34.10 15.78
C SER A 170 -16.42 -32.79 16.47
N LEU A 171 -17.68 -32.35 16.35
CA LEU A 171 -18.21 -31.18 17.06
C LEU A 171 -18.36 -31.43 18.57
N GLU A 172 -18.50 -32.69 19.00
CA GLU A 172 -18.65 -33.06 20.42
C GLU A 172 -17.33 -33.08 21.19
N ARG A 173 -16.22 -33.31 20.48
CA ARG A 173 -14.88 -33.31 21.08
C ARG A 173 -14.37 -31.89 21.19
N GLU A 174 -14.95 -31.10 22.10
CA GLU A 174 -14.41 -29.78 22.42
C GLU A 174 -13.10 -29.94 23.18
N ILE A 175 -11.99 -29.61 22.51
CA ILE A 175 -10.70 -29.39 23.17
C ILE A 175 -10.63 -27.90 23.48
N PRO A 176 -10.11 -27.47 24.66
CA PRO A 176 -10.07 -26.06 25.07
C PRO A 176 -9.37 -25.09 24.09
N PHE A 177 -8.58 -25.59 23.13
CA PHE A 177 -7.81 -24.79 22.18
C PHE A 177 -8.36 -24.77 20.74
N GLU A 178 -9.35 -25.61 20.39
CA GLU A 178 -9.84 -25.71 19.01
C GLU A 178 -11.36 -25.80 19.02
N LYS A 179 -12.00 -24.63 18.89
CA LYS A 179 -13.46 -24.47 18.94
C LYS A 179 -14.07 -24.56 17.54
N MET A 180 -15.37 -24.82 17.49
CA MET A 180 -16.15 -24.66 16.26
C MET A 180 -16.10 -23.21 15.80
N GLU A 181 -15.74 -23.00 14.54
CA GLU A 181 -15.68 -21.69 13.89
C GLU A 181 -16.59 -21.70 12.65
N LEU A 182 -17.44 -20.68 12.51
CA LEU A 182 -18.12 -20.40 11.26
C LEU A 182 -17.35 -19.32 10.50
N ILE A 183 -17.16 -19.53 9.20
CA ILE A 183 -16.40 -18.64 8.32
C ILE A 183 -17.31 -18.22 7.18
N LEU A 184 -17.54 -16.92 7.07
CA LEU A 184 -18.22 -16.31 5.93
C LEU A 184 -17.20 -15.93 4.86
N ASN A 185 -17.39 -16.44 3.65
CA ASN A 185 -16.53 -16.15 2.51
C ASN A 185 -17.32 -15.45 1.43
N TRP A 186 -16.77 -14.34 0.93
CA TRP A 186 -17.27 -13.60 -0.21
C TRP A 186 -16.24 -13.61 -1.33
N ASP A 187 -16.66 -14.06 -2.49
CA ASP A 187 -15.87 -14.05 -3.71
C ASP A 187 -16.48 -13.00 -4.65
N PHE A 188 -15.74 -11.93 -4.94
CA PHE A 188 -16.13 -10.88 -5.86
C PHE A 188 -15.32 -11.00 -7.15
N LEU A 189 -16.00 -11.07 -8.30
CA LEU A 189 -15.37 -11.13 -9.61
C LEU A 189 -15.52 -9.78 -10.34
N ARG A 190 -14.42 -9.25 -10.87
CA ARG A 190 -14.38 -7.97 -11.60
C ARG A 190 -13.48 -8.07 -12.83
N ALA A 191 -13.64 -7.18 -13.80
CA ALA A 191 -12.90 -7.23 -15.08
C ALA A 191 -11.41 -6.82 -14.96
N ARG A 192 -11.07 -6.02 -13.94
CA ARG A 192 -9.76 -5.38 -13.78
C ARG A 192 -9.34 -5.37 -12.30
N PRO A 193 -8.04 -5.29 -11.97
CA PRO A 193 -6.90 -5.40 -12.88
C PRO A 193 -6.63 -6.85 -13.30
N LYS A 194 -6.02 -7.03 -14.47
CA LYS A 194 -5.72 -8.37 -15.02
C LYS A 194 -4.81 -9.15 -14.08
N GLY A 195 -5.15 -10.42 -13.82
CA GLY A 195 -4.47 -11.28 -12.85
C GLY A 195 -4.96 -11.13 -11.40
N LYS A 196 -5.80 -10.13 -11.09
CA LYS A 196 -6.45 -9.94 -9.77
C LYS A 196 -7.95 -9.66 -9.91
N GLU A 197 -8.58 -10.41 -10.81
CA GLU A 197 -9.99 -10.31 -11.15
C GLU A 197 -10.89 -10.89 -10.04
N LEU A 198 -10.44 -11.96 -9.38
CA LEU A 198 -11.13 -12.56 -8.25
C LEU A 198 -10.59 -11.99 -6.94
N VAL A 199 -11.46 -11.36 -6.16
CA VAL A 199 -11.12 -10.83 -4.83
C VAL A 199 -11.91 -11.59 -3.79
N ARG A 200 -11.21 -12.16 -2.81
CA ARG A 200 -11.80 -12.96 -1.75
C ARG A 200 -11.76 -12.22 -0.42
N TYR A 201 -12.84 -12.34 0.33
CA TYR A 201 -12.94 -11.86 1.70
C TYR A 201 -13.39 -13.03 2.57
N GLU A 202 -12.54 -13.41 3.53
CA GLU A 202 -12.87 -14.44 4.51
C GLU A 202 -12.91 -13.77 5.89
N SER A 203 -14.02 -13.95 6.61
CA SER A 203 -14.14 -13.47 7.99
C SER A 203 -14.73 -14.55 8.90
N PRO A 204 -14.05 -14.89 10.00
CA PRO A 204 -14.66 -15.72 11.04
C PRO A 204 -15.81 -14.94 11.68
N ILE A 205 -16.87 -15.64 12.04
CA ILE A 205 -18.02 -15.07 12.73
C ILE A 205 -17.67 -14.99 14.22
N GLU A 206 -17.65 -13.76 14.77
CA GLU A 206 -17.28 -13.50 16.16
C GLU A 206 -18.27 -14.15 17.14
N HIS A 207 -19.57 -14.10 16.83
CA HIS A 207 -20.64 -14.69 17.64
C HIS A 207 -21.13 -16.00 17.03
N CYS A 208 -20.36 -17.07 17.26
CA CYS A 208 -20.75 -18.41 16.82
C CYS A 208 -21.96 -18.96 17.62
N PRO A 209 -22.87 -19.72 16.97
CA PRO A 209 -24.00 -20.36 17.64
C PRO A 209 -23.55 -21.52 18.54
N SER A 210 -24.44 -21.98 19.42
CA SER A 210 -24.19 -23.16 20.25
C SER A 210 -23.99 -24.40 19.37
N VAL A 211 -23.02 -25.22 19.75
CA VAL A 211 -22.71 -26.47 19.08
C VAL A 211 -23.92 -27.41 19.07
N ASP A 212 -24.73 -27.42 20.12
CA ASP A 212 -25.91 -28.28 20.22
C ASP A 212 -27.01 -27.89 19.23
N ASP A 213 -27.18 -26.59 18.95
CA ASP A 213 -28.18 -26.12 17.99
C ASP A 213 -27.79 -26.54 16.57
N VAL A 214 -26.50 -26.45 16.25
CA VAL A 214 -25.95 -26.89 14.97
C VAL A 214 -26.10 -28.40 14.81
N LYS A 215 -25.84 -29.18 15.87
CA LYS A 215 -26.06 -30.64 15.87
C LYS A 215 -27.51 -31.00 15.63
N ARG A 216 -28.46 -30.29 16.27
CA ARG A 216 -29.91 -30.53 16.08
C ARG A 216 -30.33 -30.30 14.63
N VAL A 217 -29.80 -29.25 14.00
CA VAL A 217 -30.06 -28.97 12.57
C VAL A 217 -29.40 -30.03 11.68
N LEU A 218 -28.16 -30.43 11.95
CA LEU A 218 -27.48 -31.47 11.17
C LEU A 218 -28.14 -32.86 11.33
N ASN A 219 -28.75 -33.16 12.48
CA ASN A 219 -29.53 -34.38 12.70
C ASN A 219 -30.96 -34.30 12.13
N GLY A 220 -31.40 -33.12 11.68
CA GLY A 220 -32.75 -32.88 11.17
C GLY A 220 -33.82 -32.82 12.27
N THR A 221 -33.46 -32.61 13.54
CA THR A 221 -34.44 -32.46 14.63
C THR A 221 -34.97 -31.03 14.73
N THR A 222 -34.19 -30.04 14.29
CA THR A 222 -34.61 -28.64 14.13
C THR A 222 -34.33 -28.16 12.71
N ASN A 223 -35.10 -27.17 12.25
CA ASN A 223 -35.02 -26.69 10.86
C ASN A 223 -34.06 -25.49 10.68
N SER A 224 -33.71 -24.77 11.75
CA SER A 224 -32.92 -23.54 11.66
C SER A 224 -32.16 -23.24 12.96
N PHE A 225 -31.08 -22.49 12.83
CA PHE A 225 -30.38 -21.84 13.94
C PHE A 225 -30.05 -20.40 13.54
N ASN A 226 -29.93 -19.51 14.53
CA ASN A 226 -29.66 -18.09 14.29
C ASN A 226 -28.19 -17.78 14.54
N ILE A 227 -27.62 -16.95 13.67
CA ILE A 227 -26.27 -16.42 13.83
C ILE A 227 -26.39 -14.90 13.94
N ILE A 228 -25.74 -14.32 14.95
CA ILE A 228 -25.80 -12.88 15.21
C ILE A 228 -24.59 -12.22 14.55
N ASP A 229 -24.81 -11.07 13.92
CA ASP A 229 -23.76 -10.23 13.32
C ASP A 229 -22.87 -10.95 12.28
N ALA A 230 -23.45 -11.90 11.56
CA ALA A 230 -22.73 -12.68 10.57
C ALA A 230 -22.50 -11.93 9.25
N TYR A 231 -23.43 -11.06 8.86
CA TYR A 231 -23.57 -10.58 7.47
C TYR A 231 -23.19 -9.09 7.37
N PRO A 232 -21.98 -8.75 6.86
CA PRO A 232 -21.58 -7.36 6.70
C PRO A 232 -22.38 -6.69 5.57
N LYS A 233 -22.86 -5.46 5.80
CA LYS A 233 -23.69 -4.76 4.80
C LYS A 233 -22.86 -4.02 3.75
N TYR A 234 -21.70 -3.47 4.12
CA TYR A 234 -20.89 -2.62 3.24
C TYR A 234 -19.47 -3.14 3.03
N PHE A 235 -19.10 -3.34 1.77
CA PHE A 235 -17.77 -3.77 1.34
C PHE A 235 -17.09 -2.72 0.45
N ARG A 236 -15.81 -2.46 0.73
CA ARG A 236 -14.92 -1.68 -0.12
C ARG A 236 -13.97 -2.62 -0.83
N VAL A 237 -14.14 -2.76 -2.14
CA VAL A 237 -13.25 -3.58 -2.98
C VAL A 237 -12.20 -2.66 -3.60
N THR A 238 -10.95 -2.80 -3.22
CA THR A 238 -9.87 -1.91 -3.66
C THR A 238 -9.21 -2.40 -4.95
N GLY A 239 -8.60 -1.49 -5.73
CA GLY A 239 -7.83 -1.85 -6.92
C GLY A 239 -6.67 -2.83 -6.66
N SER A 240 -6.10 -2.84 -5.45
CA SER A 240 -4.99 -3.73 -5.07
C SER A 240 -5.38 -5.21 -4.99
N GLY A 241 -6.68 -5.52 -4.93
CA GLY A 241 -7.20 -6.87 -4.77
C GLY A 241 -7.51 -7.24 -3.32
N GLU A 242 -7.80 -6.24 -2.46
CA GLU A 242 -8.27 -6.45 -1.09
C GLU A 242 -9.73 -6.02 -0.96
N VAL A 243 -10.46 -6.65 -0.04
CA VAL A 243 -11.80 -6.24 0.38
C VAL A 243 -11.74 -5.85 1.85
N ARG A 244 -12.35 -4.70 2.18
CA ARG A 244 -12.45 -4.20 3.56
C ARG A 244 -13.90 -3.92 3.91
N ARG A 245 -14.30 -4.17 5.16
CA ARG A 245 -15.60 -3.73 5.70
C ARG A 245 -15.57 -2.21 5.91
N LEU A 246 -16.59 -1.47 5.47
CA LEU A 246 -16.65 -0.02 5.73
C LEU A 246 -17.03 0.29 7.18
N GLU A 247 -17.85 -0.56 7.81
CA GLU A 247 -18.32 -0.39 9.20
C GLU A 247 -17.14 -0.37 10.19
N ALA A 248 -16.13 -1.21 9.96
CA ALA A 248 -14.92 -1.28 10.78
C ALA A 248 -13.99 -0.05 10.64
N ALA A 249 -14.18 0.80 9.63
CA ALA A 249 -13.37 2.01 9.46
C ALA A 249 -13.72 3.12 10.47
N ILE A 250 -14.81 2.97 11.23
CA ILE A 250 -15.27 3.96 12.21
C ILE A 250 -14.73 3.65 13.61
N ASP A 251 -14.36 2.38 13.87
CA ASP A 251 -13.51 2.04 15.02
C ASP A 251 -12.08 2.57 14.88
N SER A 252 -11.70 3.15 13.73
CA SER A 252 -10.50 3.98 13.59
C SER A 252 -10.50 5.22 14.51
N CYS A 253 -11.61 5.52 15.20
CA CYS A 253 -11.63 6.50 16.28
C CYS A 253 -10.70 6.09 17.45
N SER A 254 -10.41 4.79 17.63
CA SER A 254 -9.39 4.34 18.58
C SER A 254 -7.98 4.83 18.19
N ASP A 255 -7.66 4.85 16.90
CA ASP A 255 -6.36 5.31 16.39
C ASP A 255 -6.22 6.84 16.47
N LEU A 256 -7.30 7.59 16.18
CA LEU A 256 -7.31 9.04 16.39
C LEU A 256 -7.12 9.38 17.87
N ARG A 257 -7.84 8.70 18.78
CA ARG A 257 -7.68 8.89 20.24
C ARG A 257 -6.25 8.66 20.71
N MET A 258 -5.53 7.69 20.14
CA MET A 258 -4.13 7.43 20.47
C MET A 258 -3.16 8.50 19.93
N ARG A 259 -3.57 9.31 18.93
CA ARG A 259 -2.73 10.36 18.32
C ARG A 259 -2.97 11.77 18.86
N ILE A 260 -4.17 12.05 19.41
CA ILE A 260 -4.54 13.36 19.97
C ILE A 260 -3.47 13.96 20.91
N PRO A 261 -2.82 13.21 21.83
CA PRO A 261 -1.82 13.78 22.74
C PRO A 261 -0.55 14.28 22.06
N TYR A 262 -0.28 13.84 20.82
CA TYR A 262 0.97 14.12 20.10
C TYR A 262 0.77 15.04 18.89
N GLU A 263 -0.45 15.19 18.38
CA GLU A 263 -0.78 16.05 17.24
C GLU A 263 -1.27 17.45 17.66
N ASN A 264 -1.85 17.62 18.85
CA ASN A 264 -2.43 18.89 19.33
C ASN A 264 -1.65 19.49 20.51
N LEU A 265 -0.37 19.78 20.31
CA LEU A 265 0.51 20.37 21.33
C LEU A 265 0.46 21.92 21.28
N PRO A 266 0.32 22.62 22.43
CA PRO A 266 0.18 24.09 22.44
C PRO A 266 1.43 24.87 21.98
N SER A 267 2.63 24.39 22.30
CA SER A 267 3.92 24.87 21.76
C SER A 267 4.89 23.69 21.62
N CYS A 268 5.75 23.72 20.61
CA CYS A 268 6.76 22.68 20.35
C CYS A 268 8.21 23.18 20.52
N ASP A 269 8.43 24.44 20.91
CA ASP A 269 9.75 25.08 20.80
C ASP A 269 10.80 24.36 21.66
N ARG A 270 10.45 24.01 22.90
CA ARG A 270 11.34 23.26 23.81
C ARG A 270 11.64 21.84 23.34
N LEU A 271 10.72 21.20 22.63
CA LEU A 271 10.94 19.86 22.07
C LEU A 271 11.82 19.93 20.81
N LEU A 272 11.69 21.01 20.03
CA LEU A 272 12.56 21.29 18.88
C LEU A 272 13.99 21.58 19.35
N ASP A 273 14.17 22.34 20.43
CA ASP A 273 15.50 22.60 21.00
C ASP A 273 16.22 21.30 21.42
N ILE A 274 15.49 20.33 22.00
CA ILE A 274 16.05 19.01 22.33
C ILE A 274 16.43 18.24 21.05
N CYS A 275 15.61 18.29 20.01
CA CYS A 275 15.91 17.65 18.73
C CYS A 275 17.13 18.26 18.03
N GLU A 276 17.24 19.59 18.03
CA GLU A 276 18.40 20.31 17.51
C GLU A 276 19.66 20.01 18.33
N GLY A 277 19.54 19.88 19.65
CA GLY A 277 20.63 19.43 20.52
C GLY A 277 21.11 18.02 20.21
N ILE A 278 20.21 17.08 19.90
CA ILE A 278 20.57 15.73 19.44
C ILE A 278 21.32 15.80 18.11
N TYR A 279 20.85 16.63 17.18
CA TYR A 279 21.47 16.81 15.86
C TYR A 279 22.87 17.44 15.96
N ALA A 280 23.04 18.43 16.84
CA ALA A 280 24.32 19.07 17.13
C ALA A 280 25.31 18.09 17.79
N ALA A 281 24.90 17.36 18.84
CA ALA A 281 25.74 16.36 19.50
C ALA A 281 26.21 15.25 18.54
N ARG A 282 25.34 14.83 17.61
CA ARG A 282 25.69 13.88 16.54
C ARG A 282 26.68 14.46 15.53
N ALA A 283 26.58 15.75 15.20
CA ALA A 283 27.49 16.42 14.28
C ALA A 283 28.90 16.60 14.86
N GLU A 284 28.99 16.75 16.19
CA GLU A 284 30.26 16.93 16.93
C GLU A 284 30.88 15.60 17.39
N GLY A 285 30.13 14.49 17.31
CA GLY A 285 30.59 13.16 17.70
C GLY A 285 30.52 12.87 19.20
N GLU A 286 29.76 13.67 19.95
CA GLU A 286 29.55 13.52 21.40
C GLU A 286 28.42 12.53 21.69
N LEU A 287 28.72 11.23 21.54
CA LEU A 287 27.74 10.15 21.63
C LEU A 287 27.06 10.03 23.01
N GLU A 288 27.76 10.38 24.10
CA GLU A 288 27.17 10.34 25.45
C GLU A 288 26.07 11.41 25.62
N VAL A 289 26.29 12.61 25.06
CA VAL A 289 25.32 13.71 25.11
C VAL A 289 24.12 13.41 24.21
N GLU A 290 24.36 12.82 23.04
CA GLU A 290 23.31 12.32 22.15
C GLU A 290 22.41 11.31 22.85
N GLU A 291 22.99 10.32 23.54
CA GLU A 291 22.24 9.29 24.24
C GLU A 291 21.40 9.87 25.38
N VAL A 292 21.96 10.80 26.17
CA VAL A 292 21.24 11.47 27.26
C VAL A 292 20.06 12.30 26.74
N LEU A 293 20.26 13.07 25.67
CA LEU A 293 19.20 13.88 25.07
C LEU A 293 18.12 13.00 24.42
N TYR A 294 18.51 11.91 23.76
CA TYR A 294 17.58 10.94 23.19
C TYR A 294 16.71 10.28 24.27
N TRP A 295 17.30 9.79 25.37
CA TRP A 295 16.53 9.21 26.47
C TRP A 295 15.65 10.23 27.19
N THR A 296 16.10 11.49 27.25
CA THR A 296 15.29 12.59 27.77
C THR A 296 14.04 12.79 26.91
N LEU A 297 14.20 12.85 25.58
CA LEU A 297 13.08 12.93 24.64
C LEU A 297 12.12 11.73 24.77
N VAL A 298 12.66 10.51 24.83
CA VAL A 298 11.85 9.27 25.01
C VAL A 298 11.07 9.32 26.32
N ASN A 299 11.68 9.75 27.42
CA ASN A 299 11.00 9.85 28.71
C ASN A 299 9.87 10.90 28.70
N ILE A 300 10.04 11.99 27.95
CA ILE A 300 8.98 12.99 27.74
C ILE A 300 7.81 12.39 26.95
N TYR A 301 8.08 11.67 25.85
CA TYR A 301 7.03 11.02 25.04
C TYR A 301 6.34 9.84 25.74
N ARG A 302 7.02 9.21 26.72
CA ARG A 302 6.49 8.10 27.53
C ARG A 302 5.53 8.56 28.63
N SER A 303 5.62 9.82 29.06
CA SER A 303 4.80 10.37 30.14
C SER A 303 3.94 11.55 29.64
N PRO A 304 2.61 11.38 29.52
CA PRO A 304 1.71 12.44 29.05
C PRO A 304 1.78 13.72 29.90
N HIS A 305 2.06 13.60 31.19
CA HIS A 305 2.22 14.74 32.10
C HIS A 305 3.47 15.55 31.79
N MET A 306 4.60 14.89 31.47
CA MET A 306 5.84 15.57 31.09
C MET A 306 5.69 16.26 29.75
N LEU A 307 5.03 15.60 28.78
CA LEU A 307 4.76 16.17 27.47
C LEU A 307 3.93 17.46 27.57
N LEU A 308 2.90 17.48 28.42
CA LEU A 308 2.10 18.68 28.67
C LEU A 308 2.91 19.81 29.31
N GLU A 309 3.78 19.52 30.28
CA GLU A 309 4.65 20.54 30.90
C GLU A 309 5.63 21.16 29.91
N TYR A 310 6.21 20.35 29.01
CA TYR A 310 7.18 20.81 28.02
C TYR A 310 6.55 21.54 26.84
N THR A 311 5.22 21.45 26.66
CA THR A 311 4.47 22.07 25.55
C THR A 311 3.57 23.21 26.00
N LYS A 312 3.69 23.67 27.25
CA LYS A 312 3.06 24.91 27.69
C LYS A 312 3.64 26.10 26.91
N PRO A 313 2.80 27.03 26.45
CA PRO A 313 3.30 28.30 25.93
C PRO A 313 3.95 29.08 27.07
N ASP A 314 5.12 29.66 26.80
CA ASP A 314 5.81 30.57 27.71
C ASP A 314 5.11 31.93 27.82
#